data_AF-A0A6V8MW04-F1
#
_entry.id   AF-A0A6V8MW04-F1
#
_cell.length_a   1.000
_cell.length_b   1.000
_cell.length_c   1.000
_cell.angle_alpha   90.00
_cell.angle_beta   90.00
_cell.angle_gamma   90.00
#
_symmetry.space_group_name_H-M   'P 1'
#
loop_
_entity.id
_entity.type
_entity.pdbx_description
1 polymer ?
#
loop_
_entity_poly.entity_id
_entity_poly.type
_entity_poly.pdbx_seq_one_letter_code
_entity_poly.pdbx_strand_id
1 'polypeptide(L)'
;MEPKELLERMKRNKGPVIVDVRTGLEFRRGHICGAHHAPTWKIFLGLAKLPADRGTELVVTCEHGPRAQITQKILHSRGYHNVTLLSGHMAGWRRSGMPVVK
;
A
#
# COMPACT_ATOMS: atom_id res chain seq x y z
N MET A 1 -0.35 5.55 8.85
CA MET A 1 -0.99 6.69 8.16
C MET A 1 -2.49 6.50 8.21
N GLU A 2 -3.23 7.51 8.66
CA GLU A 2 -4.69 7.44 8.73
C GLU A 2 -5.33 7.58 7.33
N PRO A 3 -6.50 6.97 7.05
CA PRO A 3 -7.14 7.06 5.74
C PRO A 3 -7.38 8.50 5.24
N LYS A 4 -7.84 9.38 6.14
CA LYS A 4 -8.08 10.80 5.82
C LYS A 4 -6.79 11.54 5.48
N GLU A 5 -5.72 11.25 6.23
CA GLU A 5 -4.40 11.83 5.99
C GLU A 5 -3.85 11.37 4.63
N LEU A 6 -3.96 10.08 4.32
CA LEU A 6 -3.53 9.54 3.03
C LEU A 6 -4.28 10.22 1.88
N LEU A 7 -5.60 10.36 1.98
CA LEU A 7 -6.42 11.00 0.94
C LEU A 7 -5.99 12.46 0.69
N GLU A 8 -5.68 13.23 1.74
CA GLU A 8 -5.19 14.61 1.57
C GLU A 8 -3.78 14.66 0.98
N ARG A 9 -2.89 13.73 1.35
CA ARG A 9 -1.55 13.65 0.76
C ARG A 9 -1.57 13.24 -0.71
N MET A 10 -2.50 12.37 -1.12
CA MET A 10 -2.68 11.95 -2.51
C MET A 10 -3.02 13.11 -3.45
N LYS A 11 -3.66 14.18 -2.95
CA LYS A 11 -4.00 15.38 -3.73
C LYS A 11 -2.78 16.27 -4.02
N ARG A 12 -1.64 16.02 -3.36
CA ARG A 12 -0.41 16.83 -3.51
C ARG A 12 0.44 16.25 -4.64
N ASN A 13 1.21 17.13 -5.29
CA ASN A 13 2.07 16.75 -6.44
C ASN A 13 3.20 15.75 -6.08
N LYS A 14 3.50 15.57 -4.78
CA LYS A 14 4.47 14.60 -4.25
C LYS A 14 3.83 13.75 -3.14
N GLY A 15 2.72 13.09 -3.46
CA GLY A 15 2.07 12.13 -2.55
C GLY A 15 2.85 10.82 -2.41
N PRO A 16 2.59 10.02 -1.35
CA PRO A 16 3.23 8.73 -1.16
C PRO A 16 2.77 7.71 -2.22
N VAL A 17 3.62 6.73 -2.51
CA VAL A 17 3.26 5.59 -3.36
C VAL A 17 2.49 4.58 -2.54
N ILE A 18 1.24 4.32 -2.92
CA ILE A 18 0.40 3.32 -2.26
C ILE A 18 0.70 1.95 -2.84
N VAL A 19 0.97 0.96 -1.98
CA VAL A 19 1.26 -0.41 -2.37
C VAL A 19 0.20 -1.33 -1.78
N ASP A 20 -0.64 -1.92 -2.63
CA ASP A 20 -1.64 -2.91 -2.24
C ASP A 20 -1.07 -4.32 -2.42
N VAL A 21 -0.95 -5.04 -1.30
CA VAL A 21 -0.31 -6.37 -1.26
C VAL A 21 -1.31 -7.52 -1.24
N ARG A 22 -2.59 -7.24 -1.46
CA ARG A 22 -3.65 -8.24 -1.54
C ARG A 22 -3.58 -9.05 -2.84
N THR A 23 -4.42 -10.08 -2.93
CA THR A 23 -4.56 -10.86 -4.16
C THR A 23 -5.12 -10.00 -5.30
N GLY A 24 -4.93 -10.43 -6.55
CA GLY A 24 -5.49 -9.71 -7.71
C GLY A 24 -7.02 -9.67 -7.71
N LEU A 25 -7.68 -10.68 -7.14
CA LEU A 25 -9.14 -10.67 -7.01
C LEU A 25 -9.62 -9.59 -6.03
N GLU A 26 -8.97 -9.47 -4.88
CA GLU A 26 -9.27 -8.42 -3.90
C GLU A 26 -9.01 -7.01 -4.45
N PHE A 27 -7.92 -6.84 -5.20
CA PHE A 27 -7.57 -5.56 -5.83
C PHE A 27 -8.62 -5.12 -6.87
N ARG A 28 -8.99 -6.02 -7.80
CA ARG A 28 -10.02 -5.75 -8.82
C ARG A 28 -11.43 -5.54 -8.26
N ARG A 29 -11.73 -6.08 -7.08
CA ARG A 29 -13.03 -5.82 -6.41
C ARG A 29 -13.15 -4.39 -5.90
N GLY A 30 -12.01 -3.74 -5.63
CA GLY A 30 -11.96 -2.37 -5.14
C GLY A 30 -10.64 -2.07 -4.45
N HIS A 31 -9.94 -1.04 -4.93
CA HIS A 31 -8.65 -0.58 -4.40
C HIS A 31 -8.59 0.96 -4.34
N ILE A 32 -7.58 1.48 -3.65
CA ILE A 32 -7.36 2.93 -3.57
C ILE A 32 -6.88 3.43 -4.94
N CYS A 33 -7.43 4.55 -5.41
CA CYS A 33 -7.01 5.14 -6.69
C CYS A 33 -5.50 5.39 -6.73
N GLY A 34 -4.83 4.98 -7.82
CA GLY A 34 -3.39 5.11 -7.97
C GLY A 34 -2.56 4.10 -7.17
N ALA A 35 -3.18 3.13 -6.49
CA ALA A 35 -2.46 2.08 -5.79
C ALA A 35 -1.71 1.16 -6.76
N HIS A 36 -0.44 0.90 -6.45
CA HIS A 36 0.36 -0.09 -7.14
C HIS A 36 0.04 -1.49 -6.62
N HIS A 37 -0.43 -2.39 -7.49
CA HIS A 37 -0.70 -3.77 -7.12
C HIS A 37 0.57 -4.61 -7.07
N ALA A 38 1.03 -4.92 -5.85
CA ALA A 38 2.18 -5.77 -5.61
C ALA A 38 1.86 -6.81 -4.52
N PRO A 39 1.23 -7.94 -4.88
CA PRO A 39 0.94 -9.03 -3.94
C PRO A 39 2.14 -9.40 -3.08
N THR A 40 1.91 -9.71 -1.80
CA THR A 40 2.99 -10.05 -0.85
C THR A 40 3.95 -11.11 -1.39
N TRP A 41 3.45 -12.13 -2.09
CA TRP A 41 4.27 -13.18 -2.69
C TRP A 41 5.22 -12.65 -3.79
N LYS A 42 4.80 -11.68 -4.61
CA LYS A 42 5.68 -11.06 -5.62
C LYS A 42 6.77 -10.25 -4.96
N ILE A 43 6.45 -9.52 -3.89
CA ILE A 43 7.45 -8.74 -3.13
C ILE A 43 8.46 -9.69 -2.47
N PHE A 44 7.99 -10.78 -1.87
CA PHE A 44 8.84 -11.79 -1.26
C PHE A 44 9.85 -12.38 -2.25
N LEU A 45 9.38 -12.73 -3.46
CA LEU A 45 10.22 -13.26 -4.54
C LEU A 45 11.05 -12.19 -5.28
N GLY A 46 10.91 -10.91 -4.94
CA GLY A 46 11.59 -9.82 -5.65
C GLY A 46 11.06 -9.56 -7.08
N LEU A 47 9.87 -10.07 -7.40
CA LEU A 47 9.21 -9.94 -8.71
C LEU A 47 8.30 -8.70 -8.80
N ALA A 48 8.09 -8.00 -7.68
CA ALA A 48 7.29 -6.78 -7.64
C ALA A 48 8.05 -5.58 -8.22
N LYS A 49 7.37 -4.80 -9.07
CA LYS A 49 7.92 -3.55 -9.62
C LYS A 49 7.68 -2.39 -8.65
N LEU A 50 8.62 -2.18 -7.74
CA LEU A 50 8.56 -1.08 -6.78
C LEU A 50 9.41 0.12 -7.27
N PRO A 51 9.22 1.32 -6.70
CA PRO A 51 10.04 2.49 -7.04
C PRO A 51 11.54 2.19 -6.91
N ALA A 52 12.33 2.60 -7.90
CA ALA A 52 13.77 2.35 -7.90
C ALA A 52 14.47 3.09 -6.74
N ASP A 53 14.01 4.31 -6.44
CA ASP A 53 14.46 5.09 -5.29
C ASP A 53 13.91 4.51 -3.98
N ARG A 54 14.81 4.00 -3.14
CA ARG A 54 14.51 3.39 -1.85
C ARG A 54 14.11 4.40 -0.76
N GLY A 55 14.33 5.69 -0.99
CA GLY A 55 13.87 6.79 -0.14
C GLY A 55 12.40 7.18 -0.38
N THR A 56 11.78 6.69 -1.45
CA THR A 56 10.37 6.97 -1.79
C THR A 56 9.46 6.59 -0.62
N GLU A 57 8.57 7.50 -0.22
CA GLU A 57 7.55 7.23 0.80
C GLU A 57 6.55 6.19 0.27
N LEU A 58 6.51 5.02 0.92
CA LEU A 58 5.59 3.94 0.60
C LEU A 58 4.51 3.84 1.67
N VAL A 59 3.25 3.76 1.24
CA VAL A 59 2.12 3.43 2.12
C VAL A 59 1.59 2.05 1.74
N VAL A 60 1.88 1.07 2.59
CA VAL A 60 1.52 -0.33 2.34
C VAL A 60 0.16 -0.64 2.96
N THR A 61 -0.70 -1.28 2.19
CA THR A 61 -2.00 -1.76 2.66
C THR A 61 -2.25 -3.20 2.27
N CYS A 62 -3.01 -3.91 3.10
CA CYS A 62 -3.61 -5.18 2.72
C CYS A 62 -5.09 -5.16 3.09
N GLU A 63 -5.68 -6.30 3.45
CA GLU A 63 -7.08 -6.33 3.88
C GLU A 63 -7.23 -5.92 5.35
N HIS A 64 -6.51 -6.58 6.27
CA HIS A 64 -6.64 -6.41 7.73
C HIS A 64 -5.31 -6.20 8.49
N GLY A 65 -4.18 -6.26 7.79
CA GLY A 65 -2.85 -5.94 8.33
C GLY A 65 -1.76 -7.00 8.27
N PRO A 66 -2.01 -8.30 8.55
CA PRO A 66 -0.92 -9.29 8.65
C PRO A 66 0.00 -9.35 7.43
N ARG A 67 -0.57 -9.38 6.22
CA ARG A 67 0.20 -9.33 4.96
C ARG A 67 1.02 -8.05 4.80
N ALA A 68 0.50 -6.91 5.27
CA ALA A 68 1.17 -5.62 5.14
C ALA A 68 2.35 -5.50 6.11
N GLN A 69 2.21 -6.01 7.34
CA GLN A 69 3.28 -6.05 8.34
C GLN A 69 4.45 -6.94 7.88
N ILE A 70 4.15 -8.11 7.31
CA ILE A 70 5.17 -9.00 6.72
C ILE A 70 5.85 -8.29 5.55
N THR A 71 5.08 -7.72 4.63
CA THR A 71 5.64 -6.96 3.51
C THR A 71 6.53 -5.81 3.98
N GLN A 72 6.13 -5.05 5.00
CA GLN A 72 6.93 -3.94 5.53
C GLN A 72 8.32 -4.41 6.00
N LYS A 73 8.40 -5.52 6.74
CA LYS A 73 9.68 -6.11 7.17
C LYS A 73 10.56 -6.51 5.97
N ILE A 74 9.94 -7.12 4.94
CA ILE A 74 10.61 -7.53 3.69
C ILE A 74 11.13 -6.30 2.91
N LEU A 75 10.39 -5.19 2.91
CA LEU A 75 10.78 -3.95 2.26
C LEU A 75 11.93 -3.27 3.00
N HIS A 76 11.88 -3.22 4.33
CA HIS A 76 12.98 -2.72 5.15
C HIS A 76 14.27 -3.51 4.93
N SER A 77 14.23 -4.85 4.87
CA SER A 77 15.41 -5.65 4.57
C SER A 77 15.96 -5.46 3.15
N ARG A 78 15.17 -4.88 2.25
CA ARG A 78 15.54 -4.50 0.88
C ARG A 78 15.88 -3.01 0.74
N GLY A 79 16.10 -2.32 1.84
CA GLY A 79 16.56 -0.92 1.88
C GLY A 79 15.47 0.14 1.75
N TYR A 80 14.18 -0.24 1.66
CA TYR A 80 13.11 0.75 1.74
C TYR A 80 12.90 1.15 3.20
N HIS A 81 13.37 2.34 3.57
CA HIS A 81 13.29 2.80 4.96
C HIS A 81 12.05 3.66 5.23
N ASN A 82 11.47 4.26 4.20
CA ASN A 82 10.31 5.13 4.32
C ASN A 82 9.00 4.36 4.02
N VAL A 83 8.70 3.36 4.86
CA VAL A 83 7.53 2.47 4.69
C VAL A 83 6.56 2.61 5.85
N THR A 84 5.37 3.12 5.56
CA THR A 84 4.28 3.30 6.54
C THR A 84 3.11 2.37 6.23
N LEU A 85 2.43 1.87 7.25
CA LEU A 85 1.21 1.09 7.09
C LEU A 85 -0.04 1.99 7.08
N LEU A 86 -1.00 1.68 6.20
CA LEU A 86 -2.33 2.30 6.26
C LEU A 86 -3.10 1.79 7.47
N SER A 87 -3.55 2.70 8.33
CA SER A 87 -4.34 2.39 9.53
C SER A 87 -5.67 1.76 9.14
N GLY A 88 -6.03 0.66 9.81
CA GLY A 88 -7.20 -0.16 9.47
C GLY A 88 -7.15 -0.86 8.11
N HIS A 89 -6.11 -0.60 7.29
CA HIS A 89 -5.93 -1.17 5.95
C HIS A 89 -7.16 -0.97 5.06
N MET A 90 -7.37 -1.83 4.05
CA MET A 90 -8.51 -1.67 3.14
C MET A 90 -9.87 -1.84 3.82
N ALA A 91 -9.97 -2.65 4.88
CA ALA A 91 -11.19 -2.75 5.68
C ALA A 91 -11.53 -1.41 6.36
N GLY A 92 -10.54 -0.76 6.97
CA GLY A 92 -10.64 0.57 7.58
C GLY A 92 -10.94 1.65 6.55
N TRP A 93 -10.22 1.67 5.42
CA TRP A 93 -10.47 2.59 4.30
C TRP A 93 -11.93 2.56 3.86
N ARG A 94 -12.48 1.37 3.63
CA ARG A 94 -13.90 1.20 3.26
C ARG A 94 -14.85 1.62 4.38
N ARG A 95 -14.55 1.25 5.64
CA ARG A 95 -15.38 1.63 6.80
C ARG A 95 -15.44 3.14 6.99
N SER A 96 -14.37 3.85 6.67
CA SER A 96 -14.30 5.32 6.69
C SER A 96 -14.99 5.99 5.49
N GLY A 97 -15.68 5.24 4.62
CA GLY A 97 -16.39 5.79 3.47
C GLY A 97 -15.47 6.36 2.38
N MET A 98 -14.18 5.98 2.39
CA MET A 98 -13.21 6.51 1.43
C MET A 98 -13.40 5.90 0.04
N PRO A 99 -13.12 6.65 -1.05
CA PRO A 99 -13.40 6.19 -2.40
C PRO A 99 -12.52 5.00 -2.80
N VAL A 100 -13.08 4.11 -3.62
CA VAL A 100 -12.36 2.98 -4.23
C VAL A 100 -12.63 2.94 -5.73
N VAL A 101 -11.67 2.43 -6.49
CA VAL A 101 -11.77 2.18 -7.94
C VAL A 101 -11.63 0.68 -8.22
N LYS A 102 -12.06 0.23 -9.40
CA LYS A 102 -12.04 -1.18 -9.82
C LYS A 102 -11.11 -1.36 -11.01
#